data_AF-A0A554VB19-F1
#
_entry.id   AF-A0A554VB19-F1
#
_cell.length_a   1.000
_cell.length_b   1.000
_cell.length_c   1.000
_cell.angle_alpha   90.00
_cell.angle_beta   90.00
_cell.angle_gamma   90.00
#
_symmetry.space_group_name_H-M   'P 1'
#
loop_
_entity.id
_entity.type
_entity.pdbx_description
1 polymer ?
#
loop_
_entity_poly.entity_id
_entity_poly.type
_entity_poly.pdbx_seq_one_letter_code
_entity_poly.pdbx_strand_id
1 'polypeptide(L)'
;MGKSTKTIALISELLILIIGTIWWIKTKDYEPLIVIIASITAIVGSLIYFNKSSNNKDSTPNKVKIKQKAGKKSKQYASGGDMTINKGKKD
;
A
#
# COMPACT_ATOMS: atom_id res chain seq x y z
N MET A 1 1.31 1.32 5.71
CA MET A 1 0.01 1.58 6.38
C MET A 1 -0.87 0.34 6.29
N GLY A 2 -1.21 -0.27 7.42
CA GLY A 2 -2.15 -1.38 7.47
C GLY A 2 -3.55 -0.93 7.03
N LYS A 3 -4.41 -1.86 6.60
CA LYS A 3 -5.79 -1.55 6.17
C LYS A 3 -6.55 -0.73 7.23
N SER A 4 -6.33 -1.05 8.51
CA SER A 4 -6.89 -0.32 9.66
C SER A 4 -6.53 1.17 9.69
N THR A 5 -5.26 1.53 9.43
CA THR A 5 -4.82 2.94 9.47
C THR A 5 -5.44 3.81 8.40
N LYS A 6 -5.73 3.26 7.21
CA LYS A 6 -6.43 3.98 6.14
C LYS A 6 -7.89 4.24 6.50
N THR A 7 -8.56 3.24 7.08
CA THR A 7 -9.93 3.36 7.55
C THR A 7 -10.05 4.38 8.68
N ILE A 8 -9.11 4.38 9.63
CA ILE A 8 -9.08 5.36 10.73
C ILE A 8 -8.91 6.78 10.18
N ALA A 9 -8.00 6.99 9.22
CA ALA A 9 -7.82 8.30 8.58
C ALA A 9 -9.12 8.81 7.93
N LEU A 10 -9.79 7.97 7.11
CA LEU A 10 -11.04 8.34 6.46
C LEU A 10 -12.16 8.65 7.46
N ILE A 11 -12.29 7.87 8.53
CA ILE A 11 -13.27 8.13 9.60
C ILE A 11 -12.98 9.47 10.28
N SER A 12 -11.71 9.76 10.58
CA SER A 12 -11.32 11.01 11.23
C SER A 12 -11.60 12.24 10.36
N GLU A 13 -11.34 12.16 9.05
CA GLU A 13 -11.63 13.22 8.09
C GLU A 13 -13.15 13.47 7.98
N LEU A 14 -13.96 12.40 8.01
CA LEU A 14 -15.41 12.50 7.96
C LEU A 14 -15.99 13.19 9.20
N LEU A 15 -15.41 12.92 10.38
CA LEU A 15 -15.81 13.59 11.62
C LEU A 15 -15.50 15.10 11.58
N ILE A 16 -14.32 15.49 11.09
CA ILE A 16 -13.95 16.90 10.95
C ILE A 16 -14.90 17.61 9.99
N LEU A 17 -15.28 16.97 8.88
CA LEU A 17 -16.24 17.53 7.93
C LEU A 17 -17.61 17.77 8.58
N ILE A 18 -18.12 16.82 9.37
CA ILE A 18 -19.39 16.96 10.09
C ILE A 18 -19.33 18.11 11.09
N ILE A 19 -18.27 18.18 11.90
CA ILE A 19 -18.09 19.24 12.91
C ILE A 19 -17.98 20.61 12.22
N GLY A 20 -17.18 20.72 11.16
CA GLY A 20 -17.03 21.94 10.36
C GLY A 20 -18.36 22.39 9.75
N THR A 21 -19.18 21.46 9.27
CA THR A 21 -20.51 21.75 8.71
C THR A 21 -21.47 22.26 9.78
N ILE A 22 -21.52 21.62 10.95
CA ILE A 22 -22.35 22.08 12.08
C ILE A 22 -21.90 23.46 12.53
N TRP A 23 -20.59 23.69 12.60
CA TRP A 23 -20.02 24.98 12.96
C TRP A 23 -20.42 26.06 11.96
N TRP A 24 -20.30 25.79 10.66
CA TRP A 24 -20.68 26.72 9.59
C TRP A 24 -22.17 27.08 9.64
N ILE A 25 -23.05 26.10 9.87
CA ILE A 25 -24.50 26.34 9.97
C ILE A 25 -24.82 27.30 11.13
N LYS A 26 -24.07 27.20 12.25
CA LYS A 26 -24.32 28.01 13.44
C LYS A 26 -23.81 29.44 13.33
N THR A 27 -22.59 29.63 12.82
CA THR A 27 -21.96 30.96 12.85
C THR A 27 -21.96 31.66 11.49
N LYS A 28 -22.05 30.91 10.39
CA LYS A 28 -21.96 31.40 9.00
C LYS A 28 -20.69 32.21 8.70
N ASP A 29 -19.63 31.98 9.48
CA ASP A 29 -18.33 32.62 9.25
C ASP A 29 -17.58 31.96 8.08
N TYR A 30 -16.51 32.62 7.64
CA TYR A 30 -15.60 32.07 6.63
C TYR A 30 -14.66 30.99 7.18
N GLU A 31 -14.31 31.02 8.46
CA GLU A 31 -13.41 30.03 9.07
C GLU A 31 -13.93 28.58 8.95
N PRO A 32 -15.19 28.27 9.32
CA PRO A 32 -15.76 26.93 9.14
C PRO A 32 -15.79 26.50 7.67
N LEU A 33 -15.99 27.45 6.75
CA LEU A 33 -16.06 27.17 5.33
C LEU A 33 -14.70 26.74 4.77
N ILE A 34 -13.61 27.37 5.22
CA ILE A 34 -12.24 26.94 4.89
C ILE A 34 -11.97 25.53 5.44
N VAL A 35 -12.42 25.22 6.66
CA VAL A 35 -12.30 23.88 7.24
C VAL A 35 -13.02 22.84 6.40
N ILE A 36 -14.25 23.13 5.95
CA ILE A 36 -15.03 22.23 5.09
C ILE A 36 -14.29 21.97 3.77
N ILE A 37 -13.81 23.02 3.10
CA ILE A 37 -13.07 22.89 1.84
C ILE A 37 -11.80 22.07 2.04
N ALA A 38 -11.00 22.38 3.07
CA ALA A 38 -9.79 21.64 3.39
C ALA A 38 -10.10 20.15 3.66
N SER A 39 -11.17 19.87 4.40
CA SER A 39 -11.61 18.50 4.70
C SER A 39 -11.99 17.72 3.43
N ILE A 40 -12.73 18.36 2.51
CA ILE A 40 -13.09 17.75 1.22
C ILE A 40 -11.83 17.45 0.40
N THR A 41 -10.89 18.40 0.32
CA THR A 41 -9.63 18.18 -0.42
C THR A 41 -8.78 17.06 0.20
N ALA A 42 -8.76 16.94 1.53
CA ALA A 42 -8.08 15.86 2.23
C ALA A 42 -8.69 14.50 1.91
N ILE A 43 -10.02 14.37 1.94
CA ILE A 43 -10.73 13.12 1.61
C ILE A 43 -10.42 12.69 0.17
N VAL A 44 -10.50 13.62 -0.79
CA VAL A 44 -10.18 13.35 -2.20
C VAL A 44 -8.73 12.94 -2.36
N GLY A 45 -7.80 13.63 -1.69
CA GLY A 45 -6.38 13.26 -1.66
C GLY A 45 -6.19 11.84 -1.11
N SER A 46 -6.74 11.56 0.06
CA SER A 46 -6.70 10.26 0.71
C SER A 46 -7.23 9.14 -0.21
N LEU A 47 -8.36 9.34 -0.90
CA LEU A 47 -8.90 8.39 -1.89
C LEU A 47 -7.93 8.10 -3.04
N ILE A 48 -7.33 9.15 -3.64
CA ILE A 48 -6.40 9.03 -4.76
C ILE A 48 -5.12 8.31 -4.32
N TYR A 49 -4.55 8.70 -3.18
CA TYR A 49 -3.32 8.12 -2.66
C TYR A 49 -3.51 6.66 -2.18
N PHE A 50 -4.66 6.31 -1.62
CA PHE A 50 -4.92 4.95 -1.15
C PHE A 50 -5.17 3.96 -2.28
N ASN A 51 -5.72 4.40 -3.42
CA ASN A 51 -5.91 3.56 -4.61
C ASN A 51 -4.59 3.24 -5.35
N LYS A 52 -3.53 4.03 -5.14
CA LYS A 52 -2.21 3.78 -5.75
C LYS A 52 -1.44 2.59 -5.13
N SER A 53 -1.98 2.00 -4.08
CA SER A 53 -1.36 0.94 -3.26
C SER A 53 -1.79 -0.49 -3.67
N SER A 54 -1.95 -0.76 -4.97
CA SER A 54 -2.31 -2.08 -5.51
C SER A 54 -1.27 -2.72 -6.45
N ASN A 55 -0.21 -2.01 -6.85
CA ASN A 55 0.69 -2.50 -7.92
C ASN A 55 2.10 -2.91 -7.47
N ASN A 56 2.29 -3.34 -6.23
CA ASN A 56 3.55 -4.03 -5.90
C ASN A 56 3.44 -4.81 -4.59
N LYS A 57 3.17 -6.11 -4.69
CA LYS A 57 3.68 -7.16 -3.78
C LYS A 57 3.27 -8.57 -4.24
N ASP A 58 3.45 -8.87 -5.52
CA ASP A 58 3.88 -10.21 -5.93
C ASP A 58 5.40 -10.26 -5.78
N SER A 59 5.85 -10.26 -4.52
CA SER A 59 7.18 -10.71 -4.16
C SER A 59 7.06 -11.96 -3.29
N THR A 60 6.20 -12.88 -3.71
CA THR A 60 6.62 -14.28 -3.62
C THR A 60 7.78 -14.39 -4.60
N PRO A 61 8.97 -14.89 -4.20
CA PRO A 61 9.97 -15.24 -5.20
C PRO A 61 9.24 -16.21 -6.11
N ASN A 62 9.02 -15.78 -7.36
CA ASN A 62 8.47 -16.64 -8.39
C ASN A 62 9.32 -17.90 -8.30
N LYS A 63 8.74 -19.00 -7.79
CA LYS A 63 9.44 -20.27 -7.64
C LYS A 63 9.61 -20.69 -9.09
N VAL A 64 10.68 -20.19 -9.73
CA VAL A 64 11.04 -20.54 -11.08
C VAL A 64 11.23 -22.03 -11.01
N LYS A 65 10.21 -22.78 -11.43
CA LYS A 65 10.31 -24.22 -11.60
C LYS A 65 11.24 -24.41 -12.78
N ILE A 66 12.55 -24.37 -12.51
CA ILE A 66 13.58 -24.68 -13.49
C ILE A 66 13.41 -26.17 -13.80
N LYS A 67 12.62 -26.49 -14.83
CA LYS A 67 12.57 -27.82 -15.41
C LYS A 67 13.81 -27.98 -16.29
N GLN A 68 14.97 -28.25 -15.68
CA GLN A 68 16.14 -28.68 -16.42
C GLN A 68 15.89 -30.11 -16.90
N LYS A 69 15.84 -30.29 -18.22
CA LYS A 69 15.72 -31.61 -18.85
C LYS A 69 17.11 -32.24 -18.82
N ALA A 70 17.37 -33.11 -17.83
CA ALA A 70 18.62 -33.85 -17.74
C ALA A 70 18.83 -34.68 -19.03
N GLY A 71 20.02 -34.59 -19.62
CA GLY A 71 20.39 -35.42 -20.77
C GLY A 71 20.42 -36.90 -20.38
N LYS A 72 20.07 -37.81 -21.30
CA LYS A 72 19.89 -39.26 -21.08
C LYS A 72 21.07 -40.02 -20.42
N LYS A 73 22.22 -39.37 -20.16
CA LYS A 73 23.41 -39.98 -19.54
C LYS A 73 24.05 -39.15 -18.40
N SER A 74 23.41 -38.09 -17.89
CA SER A 74 23.99 -37.28 -16.79
C SER A 74 23.49 -37.74 -15.42
N LYS A 75 24.41 -38.17 -14.55
CA LYS A 75 24.15 -38.29 -13.09
C LYS A 75 24.26 -36.90 -12.46
N GLN A 76 23.27 -36.03 -12.66
CA GLN A 76 23.21 -34.76 -11.95
C GLN A 76 22.52 -34.96 -10.60
N TYR A 77 23.29 -34.80 -9.52
CA TYR A 77 22.76 -34.62 -8.17
C TYR A 77 22.21 -33.20 -8.04
N ALA A 78 20.93 -33.03 -8.28
CA ALA A 78 20.22 -31.88 -7.74
C ALA A 78 19.91 -32.22 -6.27
N SER A 79 20.75 -31.76 -5.35
CA SER A 79 20.40 -31.82 -3.93
C SER A 79 19.12 -31.01 -3.75
N GLY A 80 18.03 -31.66 -3.31
CA GLY A 80 16.71 -31.05 -3.10
C GLY A 80 16.65 -30.05 -1.95
N GLY A 81 17.76 -29.40 -1.63
CA GLY A 81 17.86 -28.32 -0.66
C GLY A 81 17.85 -26.95 -1.35
N ASP A 82 17.29 -25.95 -0.67
CA ASP A 82 17.24 -24.57 -1.15
C ASP A 82 18.67 -24.01 -1.33
N MET A 83 19.03 -23.67 -2.56
CA MET A 83 20.28 -22.95 -2.85
C MET A 83 20.08 -21.45 -2.59
N THR A 84 20.66 -20.95 -1.51
CA THR A 84 20.74 -19.50 -1.24
C THR A 84 22.07 -18.96 -1.77
N ILE A 85 22.05 -18.22 -2.88
CA ILE A 85 23.27 -17.56 -3.42
C ILE A 85 23.51 -16.28 -2.62
N ASN A 86 24.48 -16.30 -1.71
CA ASN A 86 24.93 -15.09 -1.04
C ASN A 86 25.83 -14.28 -1.98
N LYS A 87 25.37 -13.11 -2.45
CA LYS A 87 26.18 -12.20 -3.26
C LYS A 87 27.20 -11.52 -2.36
N GLY A 88 28.43 -12.02 -2.34
CA GLY A 88 29.56 -11.37 -1.69
C GLY A 88 29.73 -9.93 -2.18
N LYS A 89 29.89 -9.01 -1.23
CA LYS A 89 30.26 -7.60 -1.46
C LYS A 89 31.56 -7.55 -2.26
N LYS A 90 31.61 -6.72 -3.31
CA LYS A 90 32.86 -6.39 -4.01
C LYS A 90 33.67 -5.45 -3.12
N ASP A 91 34.91 -5.82 -2.85
CA ASP A 91 35.96 -4.91 -2.39
C ASP A 91 36.42 -4.01 -3.56
#